data_AF-A0A8C3QRP9-F1
#
_entry.id   AF-A0A8C3QRP9-F1
#
_cell.length_a   1.000
_cell.length_b   1.000
_cell.length_c   1.000
_cell.angle_alpha   90.00
_cell.angle_beta   90.00
_cell.angle_gamma   90.00
#
_symmetry.space_group_name_H-M   'P 1'
#
loop_
_entity.id
_entity.type
_entity.pdbx_description
1 polymer ?
#
loop_
_entity_poly.entity_id
_entity_poly.type
_entity_poly.pdbx_seq_one_letter_code
_entity_poly.pdbx_strand_id
1 'polypeptide(L)'
;MPKHGLDVSACEVFRFYKLITLKGLIEPISMIVPRRSETYQEDIYPMTPGTEPALTPDEWLSGVNRGKNPPGERERERGNRSGNRSGSGNR
;
A
#
# COMPACT_ATOMS: atom_id res chain seq x y z
N MET A 1 -1.76 12.34 -2.16
CA MET A 1 -2.01 11.33 -3.21
C MET A 1 -1.54 9.97 -2.70
N PRO A 2 -2.30 8.86 -2.86
CA PRO A 2 -1.78 7.52 -2.57
C PRO A 2 -0.57 7.16 -3.44
N LYS A 3 0.30 6.27 -2.95
CA LYS A 3 1.56 5.92 -3.62
C LYS A 3 1.36 5.29 -5.00
N HIS A 4 0.28 4.52 -5.18
CA HIS A 4 -0.09 3.92 -6.48
C HIS A 4 -0.57 4.93 -7.53
N GLY A 5 -0.84 6.18 -7.15
CA GLY A 5 -1.26 7.25 -8.07
C GLY A 5 -0.13 8.20 -8.51
N LEU A 6 1.13 7.87 -8.19
CA LEU A 6 2.31 8.65 -8.54
C LEU A 6 2.87 8.23 -9.89
N ASP A 7 3.47 9.18 -10.62
CA ASP A 7 4.20 8.90 -11.84
C ASP A 7 5.62 8.40 -11.53
N VAL A 8 5.77 7.08 -11.50
CA VAL A 8 7.05 6.44 -11.20
C VAL A 8 8.11 6.68 -12.28
N SER A 9 7.68 6.93 -13.53
CA SER A 9 8.57 7.19 -14.67
C SER A 9 9.17 8.59 -14.63
N ALA A 10 8.54 9.51 -13.91
CA ALA A 10 9.04 10.84 -13.63
C ALA A 10 9.80 10.95 -12.30
N CYS A 11 10.03 9.83 -11.60
CA CYS A 11 10.59 9.84 -10.23
C CYS A 11 9.75 10.68 -9.24
N GLU A 12 8.42 10.72 -9.43
CA GLU A 12 7.51 11.43 -8.52
C GLU A 12 7.33 10.64 -7.22
N VAL A 13 7.71 11.24 -6.09
CA VAL A 13 7.61 10.61 -4.77
C VAL A 13 6.43 11.09 -3.96
N PHE A 14 5.85 12.24 -4.32
CA PHE A 14 4.68 12.81 -3.68
C PHE A 14 3.97 13.82 -4.58
N ARG A 15 2.67 14.04 -4.36
CA ARG A 15 1.88 15.09 -5.02
C ARG A 15 1.03 15.85 -3.99
N PHE A 16 1.33 17.13 -3.82
CA PHE A 16 0.49 18.06 -3.07
C PHE A 16 -0.67 18.56 -3.94
N TYR A 17 -1.77 18.92 -3.29
CA TYR A 17 -2.90 19.56 -3.93
C TYR A 17 -3.10 20.91 -3.26
N LYS A 18 -2.64 21.96 -3.94
CA LYS A 18 -2.74 23.33 -3.45
C LYS A 18 -4.10 23.89 -3.84
N LEU A 19 -4.89 24.27 -2.85
CA LEU A 19 -6.14 24.97 -3.08
C LEU A 19 -5.87 26.43 -3.44
N ILE A 20 -6.29 26.85 -4.63
CA ILE A 20 -6.28 28.25 -5.06
C ILE A 20 -7.68 28.83 -4.79
N THR A 21 -7.88 29.31 -3.56
CA THR A 21 -9.17 29.76 -3.03
C THR A 21 -9.85 30.82 -3.89
N LEU A 22 -9.10 31.80 -4.39
CA LEU A 22 -9.63 32.91 -5.20
C LEU A 22 -10.12 32.48 -6.59
N LYS A 23 -9.65 31.34 -7.09
CA LYS A 23 -10.03 30.83 -8.41
C LYS A 23 -10.96 29.61 -8.33
N GLY A 24 -11.21 29.08 -7.12
CA GLY A 24 -11.93 27.82 -6.94
C GLY A 24 -11.24 26.62 -7.60
N LEU A 25 -9.91 26.67 -7.76
CA LEU A 25 -9.14 25.64 -8.46
C LEU A 25 -8.24 24.88 -7.48
N ILE A 26 -7.89 23.64 -7.84
CA ILE A 26 -6.87 22.85 -7.17
C ILE A 26 -5.70 22.67 -8.14
N GLU A 27 -4.51 23.11 -7.71
CA GLU A 27 -3.27 22.96 -8.46
C GLU A 27 -2.48 21.75 -7.91
N PRO A 28 -2.26 20.69 -8.71
CA PRO A 28 -1.38 19.60 -8.33
C PRO A 28 0.09 20.03 -8.38
N ILE A 29 0.86 19.72 -7.34
CA ILE A 29 2.30 20.03 -7.26
C ILE A 29 3.06 18.73 -7.00
N SER A 30 3.81 18.29 -8.02
CA SER A 30 4.62 17.07 -7.99
C SER A 30 5.97 17.30 -7.33
N MET A 31 6.32 16.45 -6.38
CA MET A 31 7.65 16.36 -5.76
C MET A 31 8.43 15.26 -6.48
N ILE A 32 9.47 15.67 -7.21
CA ILE A 32 10.27 14.79 -8.06
C ILE A 32 11.69 14.69 -7.52
N VAL A 33 12.22 13.47 -7.46
CA VAL A 33 13.64 13.25 -7.18
C VAL A 33 14.42 13.41 -8.49
N PRO A 34 15.43 14.30 -8.57
CA PRO A 34 16.17 14.53 -9.81
C PRO A 34 17.07 13.34 -10.14
N ARG A 35 16.61 12.45 -11.03
CA ARG A 35 17.33 11.27 -11.52
C ARG A 35 17.13 11.07 -13.02
N ARG A 36 18.02 10.27 -13.64
CA ARG A 36 17.74 9.71 -14.97
C ARG A 36 16.71 8.61 -14.80
N SER A 37 15.59 8.70 -15.50
CA SER A 37 14.40 7.88 -15.21
C SER A 37 14.12 6.79 -16.24
N GLU A 38 15.16 6.24 -16.84
CA GLU A 38 15.03 5.18 -17.86
C GLU A 38 14.45 3.87 -17.31
N THR A 39 14.49 3.68 -15.98
CA THR A 39 13.99 2.48 -15.29
C THR A 39 13.36 2.82 -13.95
N TYR A 40 12.57 1.88 -13.42
CA TYR A 40 12.08 1.92 -12.03
C TYR A 40 13.24 2.02 -11.03
N GLN A 41 13.03 2.80 -9.96
CA GLN A 41 14.06 3.18 -8.98
C GLN A 41 13.69 2.60 -7.61
N GLU A 42 14.09 1.35 -7.33
CA GLU A 42 13.66 0.61 -6.12
C GLU A 42 13.98 1.34 -4.81
N ASP A 43 15.07 2.09 -4.75
CA ASP A 43 15.57 2.74 -3.53
C ASP A 43 14.73 3.96 -3.09
N ILE A 44 14.01 4.61 -4.01
CA ILE A 44 13.13 5.75 -3.68
C ILE A 44 11.67 5.33 -3.45
N TYR A 45 11.35 4.06 -3.71
CA TYR A 45 10.02 3.47 -3.56
C TYR A 45 10.05 2.30 -2.58
N PRO A 46 10.22 2.57 -1.27
CA PRO A 46 10.19 1.51 -0.26
C PRO A 46 8.83 0.81 -0.22
N MET A 47 8.76 -0.33 0.45
CA MET A 47 7.50 -1.03 0.73
C MET A 47 6.49 -0.07 1.36
N THR A 48 5.36 0.13 0.68
CA THR A 48 4.31 1.04 1.11
C THR A 48 3.05 0.26 1.46
N PRO A 49 2.19 0.81 2.35
CA PRO A 49 0.95 0.14 2.72
C PRO A 49 0.11 -0.21 1.48
N GLY A 50 -0.38 -1.44 1.43
CA GLY A 50 -1.34 -1.88 0.42
C GLY A 50 -2.72 -1.24 0.61
N THR A 51 -3.67 -1.63 -0.25
CA THR A 51 -5.08 -1.22 -0.14
C THR A 51 -5.82 -1.95 0.96
N GLU A 52 -5.31 -3.09 1.40
CA GLU A 52 -5.96 -3.93 2.39
C GLU A 52 -5.65 -3.49 3.82
N PRO A 53 -6.66 -3.36 4.69
CA PRO A 53 -6.45 -2.97 6.08
C PRO A 53 -5.65 -4.04 6.83
N ALA A 54 -4.83 -3.62 7.80
CA ALA A 54 -4.01 -4.52 8.61
C ALA A 54 -4.80 -5.42 9.56
N LEU A 55 -5.96 -4.95 10.01
CA LEU A 55 -6.86 -5.64 10.93
C LEU A 55 -8.30 -5.48 10.47
N THR A 56 -9.12 -6.44 10.87
CA THR A 56 -10.58 -6.26 10.89
C THR A 56 -10.99 -5.37 12.07
N PRO A 57 -12.18 -4.75 12.04
CA PRO A 57 -12.66 -3.94 13.16
C PRO A 57 -12.67 -4.69 14.50
N ASP A 58 -13.15 -5.95 14.51
CA ASP A 58 -13.25 -6.75 15.74
C ASP A 58 -11.88 -7.07 16.35
N GLU A 59 -10.89 -7.41 15.52
CA GLU A 59 -9.50 -7.64 15.99
C GLU A 59 -8.95 -6.37 16.65
N TRP A 60 -9.14 -5.20 16.02
CA TRP A 60 -8.68 -3.93 16.58
C TRP A 60 -9.40 -3.59 17.89
N LEU A 61 -10.73 -3.77 17.95
CA LEU A 61 -11.53 -3.55 19.15
C LEU A 61 -11.16 -4.50 20.30
N SER A 62 -10.70 -5.71 20.00
CA SER A 62 -10.16 -6.65 21.00
C SER A 62 -8.75 -6.29 21.50
N GLY A 63 -8.17 -5.19 21.03
CA GLY A 63 -6.85 -4.71 21.44
C GLY A 63 -5.68 -5.26 20.63
N VAL A 64 -5.92 -5.95 19.51
CA VAL A 64 -4.84 -6.40 18.61
C VAL A 64 -4.22 -5.19 17.91
N ASN A 65 -2.89 -5.16 17.85
CA ASN A 65 -2.14 -4.13 17.13
C ASN A 65 -1.20 -4.80 16.11
N ARG A 66 -1.36 -4.46 14.82
CA ARG A 66 -0.56 -4.99 13.71
C ARG A 66 -0.01 -3.84 12.87
N GLY A 67 1.22 -4.00 12.38
CA GLY A 67 1.83 -3.06 11.45
C GLY A 67 1.09 -2.96 10.12
N LYS A 68 1.51 -2.01 9.27
CA LYS A 68 0.97 -1.84 7.92
C LYS A 68 1.19 -3.12 7.11
N ASN A 69 0.13 -3.64 6.50
CA ASN A 69 0.26 -4.80 5.62
C ASN A 69 1.06 -4.42 4.36
N PRO A 70 2.20 -5.08 4.08
CA PRO A 70 2.77 -5.06 2.75
C PRO A 70 1.76 -5.63 1.73
N PRO A 71 1.79 -5.15 0.47
CA PRO A 71 0.93 -5.69 -0.58
C PRO A 71 1.08 -7.22 -0.70
N GLY A 72 -0.05 -7.93 -0.70
CA GLY A 72 -0.13 -9.38 -0.97
C GLY A 72 0.02 -10.33 0.24
N GLU A 73 0.17 -9.84 1.48
CA GLU A 73 0.39 -10.73 2.63
C GLU A 73 -0.87 -11.48 3.10
N ARG A 74 -2.05 -10.85 3.06
CA ARG A 74 -3.31 -11.50 3.48
C ARG A 74 -3.72 -12.70 2.62
N GLU A 75 -3.36 -12.72 1.34
CA GLU A 75 -3.63 -13.86 0.45
C GLU A 75 -2.79 -15.08 0.85
N ARG A 76 -1.55 -14.86 1.29
CA ARG A 76 -0.66 -15.92 1.80
C ARG A 76 -1.22 -16.53 3.09
N GLU A 77 -1.75 -15.72 4.01
CA GLU A 77 -2.40 -16.21 5.23
C GLU A 77 -3.70 -17.00 4.94
N ARG A 78 -4.49 -16.57 3.94
CA ARG A 78 -5.73 -17.26 3.54
C ARG A 78 -5.45 -18.61 2.87
N GLY A 79 -4.46 -18.68 1.99
CA GLY A 79 -4.06 -19.93 1.32
C GLY A 79 -3.55 -21.00 2.28
N ASN A 80 -2.98 -20.59 3.42
CA ASN A 80 -2.44 -21.52 4.42
C ASN A 80 -3.52 -22.13 5.34
N ARG A 81 -4.72 -21.54 5.46
CA ARG A 81 -5.83 -22.13 6.24
C ARG A 81 -6.58 -23.25 5.52
N SER A 82 -6.45 -23.35 4.20
CA SER A 82 -7.07 -24.39 3.38
C SER A 82 -6.34 -25.74 3.41
N GLY A 83 -5.14 -25.82 4.01
CA GLY A 83 -4.30 -27.02 3.99
C GLY A 83 -4.51 -28.04 5.12
N ASN A 84 -5.42 -27.81 6.07
CA ASN A 84 -5.54 -28.69 7.25
C ASN A 84 -6.98 -29.17 7.47
N ARG A 85 -7.51 -29.95 6.52
CA ARG A 85 -8.67 -30.82 6.73
C ARG A 85 -8.47 -32.14 5.99
N SER A 86 -7.90 -33.12 6.69
CA SER A 86 -8.34 -34.52 6.74
C SER A 86 -7.19 -35.43 7.14
N GLY A 87 -7.24 -35.98 8.35
CA GLY A 87 -6.28 -36.96 8.84
C GLY A 87 -6.79 -37.68 10.08
N SER A 88 -8.07 -38.09 10.08
CA SER A 88 -8.55 -39.11 11.01
C SER A 88 -9.46 -40.04 10.22
N GLY A 89 -9.00 -41.27 10.00
CA GLY A 89 -9.71 -42.29 9.25
C GLY A 89 -8.86 -43.53 9.02
N ASN A 90 -9.08 -44.53 9.88
CA ASN A 90 -8.71 -45.95 9.79
C ASN A 90 -7.22 -46.36 9.89
N ARG A 91 -6.86 -46.96 11.03
CA ARG A 91 -6.78 -48.43 11.21
C ARG A 91 -6.82 -48.77 12.70
#